data_AF-A0A958WJE6-F1
#
_entry.id   AF-A0A958WJE6-F1
#
_cell.length_a   1.000
_cell.length_b   1.000
_cell.length_c   1.000
_cell.angle_alpha   90.00
_cell.angle_beta   90.00
_cell.angle_gamma   90.00
#
_symmetry.space_group_name_H-M   'P 1'
#
loop_
_entity.id
_entity.type
_entity.pdbx_description
1 polymer ?
#
loop_
_entity_poly.entity_id
_entity_poly.type
_entity_poly.pdbx_seq_one_letter_code
_entity_poly.pdbx_strand_id
1 'polypeptide(L)'
;GVDAVAYFKSALVFAGADVTQKIAGFLAGREIAFIILVSKKGNAYSFVFTAFNGTERFVDNGQPGWEVQSPDLNEALQAIYRLAVNSQPVKNLLINSYPEKDFPISIIDGRRSDFFAIDLKVDRLAVPWFKDAAADSLLARFFKDHYPFGYGMTEPGTSPTELRNNGYQYVMAYVHTEGAIARELLGYPEVPNESALTSVTYPNGSVELKTIPATTPVYKFYFKHLVSGNVYLGTKWDADTTWLGALRNHIKGFKAELKIP
;
A
#
# COMPACT_ATOMS: atom_id res chain seq x y z
N GLY A 1 -14.04 -21.15 20.04
CA GLY A 1 -12.61 -21.14 19.69
C GLY A 1 -12.25 -19.84 19.03
N VAL A 2 -10.96 -19.53 18.90
CA VAL A 2 -10.44 -18.46 18.04
C VAL A 2 -9.55 -19.15 17.02
N ASP A 3 -9.88 -18.99 15.75
CA ASP A 3 -9.20 -19.67 14.66
C ASP A 3 -8.84 -18.66 13.57
N ALA A 4 -7.53 -18.45 13.37
CA ALA A 4 -7.04 -17.49 12.39
C ALA A 4 -7.04 -18.12 11.00
N VAL A 5 -7.86 -17.57 10.09
CA VAL A 5 -7.96 -18.04 8.69
C VAL A 5 -6.92 -17.40 7.77
N ALA A 6 -6.48 -16.19 8.08
CA ALA A 6 -5.59 -15.39 7.26
C ALA A 6 -4.65 -14.57 8.14
N TYR A 7 -3.42 -14.37 7.67
CA TYR A 7 -2.44 -13.49 8.29
C TYR A 7 -1.88 -12.50 7.27
N PHE A 8 -1.91 -11.21 7.62
CA PHE A 8 -1.31 -10.14 6.84
C PHE A 8 -0.35 -9.33 7.71
N LYS A 9 0.83 -9.02 7.17
CA LYS A 9 1.74 -8.06 7.81
C LYS A 9 1.13 -6.66 7.70
N SER A 10 1.19 -5.87 8.77
CA SER A 10 0.70 -4.47 8.76
C SER A 10 1.39 -3.63 7.68
N ALA A 11 2.69 -3.85 7.45
CA ALA A 11 3.44 -3.19 6.38
C ALA A 11 2.87 -3.48 4.99
N LEU A 12 2.30 -4.67 4.75
CA LEU A 12 1.59 -5.00 3.52
C LEU A 12 0.21 -4.32 3.51
N VAL A 13 -0.56 -4.46 4.60
CA VAL A 13 -1.94 -3.96 4.68
C VAL A 13 -2.04 -2.48 4.39
N PHE A 14 -1.11 -1.70 4.94
CA PHE A 14 -1.11 -0.23 4.83
C PHE A 14 -0.12 0.28 3.78
N ALA A 15 0.29 -0.57 2.83
CA ALA A 15 1.25 -0.21 1.80
C ALA A 15 0.74 0.85 0.81
N GLY A 16 -0.55 1.17 0.78
CA GLY A 16 -1.11 2.21 -0.08
C GLY A 16 -2.61 2.01 -0.31
N ALA A 17 -3.31 3.03 -0.81
CA ALA A 17 -4.77 3.00 -0.97
C ALA A 17 -5.25 1.79 -1.80
N ASP A 18 -4.60 1.51 -2.94
CA ASP A 18 -4.92 0.36 -3.79
C ASP A 18 -4.77 -0.97 -3.03
N VAL A 19 -3.74 -1.11 -2.19
CA VAL A 19 -3.47 -2.34 -1.41
C VAL A 19 -4.52 -2.50 -0.31
N THR A 20 -4.75 -1.45 0.46
CA THR A 20 -5.75 -1.39 1.54
C THR A 20 -7.13 -1.76 1.00
N GLN A 21 -7.53 -1.19 -0.13
CA GLN A 21 -8.82 -1.45 -0.77
C GLN A 21 -8.94 -2.92 -1.21
N LYS A 22 -7.90 -3.49 -1.83
CA LYS A 22 -7.90 -4.90 -2.25
C LYS A 22 -7.99 -5.86 -1.07
N ILE A 23 -7.29 -5.57 0.03
CA ILE A 23 -7.35 -6.39 1.24
C ILE A 23 -8.72 -6.28 1.90
N ALA A 24 -9.28 -5.09 2.04
CA ALA A 24 -10.63 -4.93 2.57
C ALA A 24 -11.67 -5.66 1.72
N GLY A 25 -11.58 -5.55 0.39
CA GLY A 25 -12.43 -6.29 -0.55
C GLY A 25 -12.27 -7.81 -0.43
N PHE A 26 -11.04 -8.30 -0.23
CA PHE A 26 -10.76 -9.70 0.02
C PHE A 26 -11.40 -10.20 1.32
N LEU A 27 -11.27 -9.46 2.42
CA LEU A 27 -11.87 -9.80 3.71
C LEU A 27 -13.40 -9.80 3.61
N ALA A 28 -13.98 -8.79 2.96
CA ALA A 28 -15.42 -8.71 2.73
C ALA A 28 -15.93 -9.87 1.86
N GLY A 29 -15.22 -10.21 0.78
CA GLY A 29 -15.58 -11.31 -0.11
C GLY A 29 -15.48 -12.70 0.54
N ARG A 30 -14.69 -12.84 1.61
CA ARG A 30 -14.62 -14.05 2.45
C ARG A 30 -15.54 -13.99 3.69
N GLU A 31 -16.41 -12.99 3.76
CA GLU A 31 -17.36 -12.80 4.87
C GLU A 31 -16.68 -12.74 6.25
N ILE A 32 -15.46 -12.19 6.31
CA ILE A 32 -14.71 -12.06 7.55
C ILE A 32 -15.40 -11.04 8.46
N ALA A 33 -15.96 -11.51 9.59
CA ALA A 33 -16.68 -10.66 10.54
C ALA A 33 -15.78 -10.02 11.62
N PHE A 34 -14.62 -10.62 11.91
CA PHE A 34 -13.73 -10.20 12.99
C PHE A 34 -12.28 -10.18 12.53
N ILE A 35 -11.52 -9.23 13.06
CA ILE A 35 -10.07 -9.14 12.86
C ILE A 35 -9.36 -9.10 14.21
N ILE A 36 -8.09 -9.50 14.19
CA ILE A 36 -7.20 -9.48 15.35
C ILE A 36 -6.01 -8.60 15.00
N LEU A 37 -5.86 -7.48 15.71
CA LEU A 37 -4.70 -6.62 15.59
C LEU A 37 -3.64 -7.12 16.56
N VAL A 38 -2.52 -7.58 16.01
CA VAL A 38 -1.38 -8.11 16.80
C VAL A 38 -0.25 -7.10 16.74
N SER A 39 0.25 -6.68 17.89
CA SER A 39 1.39 -5.77 17.97
C SER A 39 2.33 -6.13 19.11
N LYS A 40 3.60 -5.72 18.98
CA LYS A 40 4.57 -5.75 20.07
C LYS A 40 5.00 -4.32 20.35
N LYS A 41 4.58 -3.77 21.49
CA LYS A 41 4.94 -2.41 21.92
C LYS A 41 5.92 -2.51 23.09
N GLY A 42 7.18 -2.13 22.84
CA GLY A 42 8.25 -2.36 23.81
C GLY A 42 8.42 -3.85 24.11
N ASN A 43 8.27 -4.21 25.38
CA ASN A 43 8.37 -5.61 25.84
C ASN A 43 7.02 -6.34 25.91
N ALA A 44 5.89 -5.71 25.59
CA ALA A 44 4.57 -6.32 25.69
C ALA A 44 3.99 -6.72 24.32
N TYR A 45 3.39 -7.90 24.27
CA TYR A 45 2.50 -8.36 23.20
C TYR A 45 1.09 -7.83 23.48
N SER A 46 0.42 -7.29 22.46
CA SER A 46 -0.97 -6.84 22.51
C SER A 46 -1.75 -7.51 21.38
N PHE A 47 -2.90 -8.08 21.74
CA PHE A 47 -3.89 -8.65 20.85
C PHE A 47 -5.20 -7.91 21.05
N VAL A 48 -5.68 -7.24 20.00
CA VAL A 48 -6.98 -6.54 20.02
C VAL A 48 -7.93 -7.24 19.06
N PHE A 49 -9.02 -7.76 19.60
CA PHE A 49 -10.08 -8.46 18.89
C PHE A 49 -11.25 -7.50 18.67
N THR A 50 -11.68 -7.33 17.43
CA THR A 50 -12.79 -6.44 17.12
C THR A 50 -13.47 -6.81 15.81
N ALA A 51 -14.66 -6.28 15.58
CA ALA A 51 -15.39 -6.51 14.33
C ALA A 51 -14.66 -5.88 13.14
N PHE A 52 -14.73 -6.50 11.97
CA PHE A 52 -14.36 -5.84 10.72
C PHE A 52 -15.52 -4.93 10.29
N ASN A 53 -15.25 -3.65 10.03
CA ASN A 53 -16.30 -2.70 9.64
C ASN A 53 -16.72 -2.81 8.17
N GLY A 54 -16.14 -3.74 7.39
CA GLY A 54 -16.47 -3.94 5.98
C GLY A 54 -15.82 -2.93 5.02
N THR A 55 -14.97 -2.04 5.52
CA THR A 55 -14.37 -0.94 4.72
C THR A 55 -12.85 -0.97 4.73
N GLU A 56 -12.22 -0.15 3.89
CA GLU A 56 -10.77 0.06 3.84
C GLU A 56 -10.17 0.64 5.13
N ARG A 57 -11.00 1.11 6.07
CA ARG A 57 -10.54 1.53 7.40
C ARG A 57 -10.33 0.35 8.35
N PHE A 58 -10.88 -0.82 8.00
CA PHE A 58 -10.94 -2.06 8.80
C PHE A 58 -11.73 -1.97 10.10
N VAL A 59 -11.57 -0.88 10.86
CA VAL A 59 -12.20 -0.62 12.15
C VAL A 59 -12.57 0.85 12.26
N ASP A 60 -13.62 1.15 13.03
CA ASP A 60 -13.99 2.52 13.35
C ASP A 60 -13.27 3.03 14.61
N ASN A 61 -13.09 4.35 14.71
CA ASN A 61 -12.52 4.95 15.93
C ASN A 61 -13.51 4.80 17.09
N GLY A 62 -13.03 4.30 18.23
CA GLY A 62 -13.86 4.01 19.41
C GLY A 62 -14.70 2.73 19.28
N GLN A 63 -14.48 1.92 18.25
CA GLN A 63 -15.18 0.65 18.08
C GLN A 63 -14.90 -0.29 19.27
N PRO A 64 -15.94 -0.93 19.84
CA PRO A 64 -15.75 -1.90 20.91
C PRO A 64 -14.78 -3.01 20.49
N GLY A 65 -13.85 -3.34 21.37
CA GLY A 65 -12.90 -4.41 21.17
C GLY A 65 -12.51 -5.03 22.50
N TRP A 66 -12.02 -6.25 22.43
CA TRP A 66 -11.44 -6.94 23.57
C TRP A 66 -9.93 -7.00 23.40
N GLU A 67 -9.20 -6.65 24.45
CA GLU A 67 -7.75 -6.59 24.42
C GLU A 67 -7.11 -7.55 25.44
N VAL A 68 -6.04 -8.21 25.01
CA VAL A 68 -5.13 -8.96 25.87
C VAL A 68 -3.73 -8.39 25.70
N GLN A 69 -3.09 -8.04 26.81
CA GLN A 69 -1.69 -7.63 26.84
C GLN A 69 -0.90 -8.47 27.83
N SER A 70 0.30 -8.90 27.46
CA SER A 70 1.28 -9.48 28.40
C SER A 70 2.71 -9.27 27.88
N PRO A 71 3.71 -9.09 28.77
CA PRO A 71 5.12 -9.20 28.39
C PRO A 71 5.52 -10.58 27.86
N ASP A 72 4.80 -11.63 28.26
CA ASP A 72 5.04 -12.99 27.82
C ASP A 72 3.99 -13.45 26.80
N LEU A 73 4.45 -13.94 25.65
CA LEU A 73 3.56 -14.37 24.57
C LEU A 73 2.71 -15.57 24.98
N ASN A 74 3.28 -16.52 25.74
CA ASN A 74 2.54 -17.71 26.15
C ASN A 74 1.44 -17.35 27.14
N GLU A 75 1.68 -16.43 28.07
CA GLU A 75 0.67 -15.91 28.97
C GLU A 75 -0.49 -15.24 28.22
N ALA A 76 -0.19 -14.39 27.23
CA ALA A 76 -1.21 -13.77 26.39
C ALA A 76 -2.06 -14.82 25.66
N LEU A 77 -1.41 -15.80 25.01
CA LEU A 77 -2.10 -16.87 24.29
C LEU A 77 -2.92 -17.78 25.22
N GLN A 78 -2.43 -18.06 26.43
CA GLN A 78 -3.19 -18.83 27.43
C GLN A 78 -4.41 -18.06 27.93
N ALA A 79 -4.30 -16.74 28.12
CA ALA A 79 -5.45 -15.90 28.48
C ALA A 79 -6.51 -15.95 27.37
N ILE A 80 -6.08 -15.86 26.11
CA ILE A 80 -6.96 -15.97 24.94
C ILE A 80 -7.64 -17.34 24.88
N TYR A 81 -6.88 -18.42 25.03
CA TYR A 81 -7.39 -19.78 25.04
C TYR A 81 -8.43 -19.98 26.14
N ARG A 82 -8.12 -19.60 27.39
CA ARG A 82 -9.02 -19.74 28.53
C ARG A 82 -10.34 -19.00 28.31
N LEU A 83 -10.28 -17.77 27.80
CA LEU A 83 -11.49 -17.02 27.50
C LEU A 83 -12.32 -17.71 26.41
N ALA A 84 -11.67 -18.12 25.31
CA ALA A 84 -12.36 -18.73 24.18
C ALA A 84 -13.04 -20.05 24.55
N VAL A 85 -12.40 -20.88 25.37
CA VAL A 85 -12.98 -22.17 25.84
C VAL A 85 -14.16 -21.93 26.79
N ASN A 86 -14.07 -20.92 27.66
CA ASN A 86 -15.12 -20.66 28.65
C ASN A 86 -16.33 -19.92 28.08
N SER A 87 -16.16 -19.17 26.98
CA SER A 87 -17.20 -18.27 26.45
C SER A 87 -17.81 -18.71 25.12
N GLN A 88 -17.18 -19.65 24.39
CA GLN A 88 -17.62 -20.03 23.05
C GLN A 88 -17.87 -21.53 22.94
N PRO A 89 -18.99 -21.96 22.33
CA PRO A 89 -19.20 -23.36 22.04
C PRO A 89 -18.13 -23.86 21.05
N VAL A 90 -17.63 -25.08 21.30
CA VAL A 90 -16.74 -25.76 20.35
C VAL A 90 -17.58 -26.20 19.15
N LYS A 91 -17.22 -25.73 17.95
CA LYS A 91 -17.82 -26.13 16.69
C LYS A 91 -16.71 -26.59 15.74
N ASN A 92 -16.92 -27.68 15.02
CA ASN A 92 -16.03 -28.08 13.95
C ASN A 92 -16.44 -27.35 12.66
N LEU A 93 -15.67 -26.33 12.27
CA LEU A 93 -15.93 -25.52 11.10
C LEU A 93 -15.03 -25.89 9.90
N LEU A 94 -14.32 -27.03 9.96
CA LEU A 94 -13.40 -27.49 8.91
C LEU A 94 -12.38 -26.42 8.48
N ILE A 95 -11.92 -25.65 9.46
CA ILE A 95 -10.92 -24.58 9.30
C ILE A 95 -9.52 -25.14 9.08
N ASN A 96 -8.68 -24.34 8.43
CA ASN A 96 -7.27 -24.67 8.22
C ASN A 96 -6.50 -24.74 9.54
N SER A 97 -5.49 -25.62 9.61
CA SER A 97 -4.60 -25.75 10.78
C SER A 97 -3.68 -24.55 10.98
N TYR A 98 -3.43 -23.78 9.92
CA TYR A 98 -2.60 -22.58 9.95
C TYR A 98 -3.29 -21.47 9.14
N PRO A 99 -3.16 -20.21 9.56
CA PRO A 99 -3.63 -19.09 8.75
C PRO A 99 -2.91 -19.11 7.41
N GLU A 100 -3.66 -18.93 6.34
CA GLU A 100 -3.11 -18.66 5.02
C GLU A 100 -2.24 -17.39 5.08
N LYS A 101 -1.10 -17.40 4.38
CA LYS A 101 -0.13 -16.27 4.35
C LYS A 101 0.11 -15.77 2.94
N ASP A 102 0.05 -16.68 1.96
CA ASP A 102 0.38 -16.41 0.57
C ASP A 102 -0.92 -16.13 -0.20
N PHE A 103 -1.43 -14.91 -0.04
CA PHE A 103 -2.57 -14.44 -0.82
C PHE A 103 -2.07 -13.71 -2.05
N PRO A 104 -2.52 -14.09 -3.27
CA PRO A 104 -2.20 -13.34 -4.47
C PRO A 104 -2.99 -12.01 -4.48
N ILE A 105 -2.54 -11.04 -3.70
CA ILE A 105 -3.08 -9.67 -3.73
C ILE A 105 -2.42 -8.96 -4.92
N SER A 106 -3.06 -9.04 -6.07
CA SER A 106 -2.69 -8.19 -7.20
C SER A 106 -3.33 -6.82 -7.05
N ILE A 107 -2.51 -5.78 -6.90
CA ILE A 107 -2.96 -4.38 -6.97
C ILE A 107 -3.04 -3.87 -8.41
N ILE A 108 -2.56 -4.65 -9.37
CA ILE A 108 -2.61 -4.34 -10.81
C ILE A 108 -3.76 -5.13 -11.42
N ASP A 109 -4.81 -4.43 -11.82
CA ASP A 109 -5.99 -5.02 -12.47
C ASP A 109 -5.76 -5.28 -13.96
N GLY A 110 -4.99 -4.41 -14.62
CA GLY A 110 -4.65 -4.51 -16.03
C GLY A 110 -3.25 -5.10 -16.25
N ARG A 111 -2.52 -4.52 -17.21
CA ARG A 111 -1.13 -4.89 -17.50
C ARG A 111 -0.15 -4.04 -16.69
N ARG A 112 0.87 -4.68 -16.15
CA ARG A 112 2.10 -4.04 -15.67
C ARG A 112 2.97 -3.65 -16.86
N SER A 113 3.48 -2.42 -16.86
CA SER A 113 4.39 -1.92 -17.89
C SER A 113 5.65 -1.31 -17.26
N ASP A 114 6.81 -1.77 -17.72
CA ASP A 114 8.14 -1.29 -17.32
C ASP A 114 8.58 -0.05 -18.11
N PHE A 115 7.61 0.76 -18.52
CA PHE A 115 7.80 2.02 -19.23
C PHE A 115 6.66 2.97 -18.89
N PHE A 116 6.82 4.25 -19.19
CA PHE A 116 5.81 5.28 -18.98
C PHE A 116 4.81 5.35 -20.14
N ALA A 117 3.54 5.61 -19.81
CA ALA A 117 2.51 5.82 -20.83
C ALA A 117 2.81 7.10 -21.64
N ILE A 118 2.93 6.96 -22.96
CA ILE A 118 3.13 8.11 -23.86
C ILE A 118 1.91 9.03 -23.87
N ASP A 119 0.71 8.48 -23.63
CA ASP A 119 -0.56 9.21 -23.64
C ASP A 119 -0.65 10.23 -22.49
N LEU A 120 0.16 10.11 -21.43
CA LEU A 120 0.28 11.15 -20.38
C LEU A 120 0.78 12.51 -20.90
N LYS A 121 1.23 12.59 -22.15
CA LYS A 121 1.54 13.86 -22.82
C LYS A 121 0.28 14.65 -23.22
N VAL A 122 -0.85 13.97 -23.38
CA VAL A 122 -2.12 14.55 -23.86
C VAL A 122 -3.25 14.36 -22.85
N ASP A 123 -3.29 13.21 -22.19
CA ASP A 123 -4.32 12.83 -21.24
C ASP A 123 -4.09 13.47 -19.87
N ARG A 124 -5.18 13.72 -19.14
CA ARG A 124 -5.12 14.38 -17.85
C ARG A 124 -4.81 13.41 -16.73
N LEU A 125 -3.86 13.80 -15.88
CA LEU A 125 -3.47 13.09 -14.67
C LEU A 125 -4.20 13.63 -13.42
N ALA A 126 -4.90 12.75 -12.72
CA ALA A 126 -5.39 13.01 -11.37
C ALA A 126 -4.25 12.82 -10.35
N VAL A 127 -4.06 13.82 -9.49
CA VAL A 127 -3.05 13.82 -8.42
C VAL A 127 -3.78 13.89 -7.09
N PRO A 128 -3.91 12.79 -6.34
CA PRO A 128 -4.56 12.81 -5.04
C PRO A 128 -3.79 13.63 -4.01
N TRP A 129 -4.50 14.41 -3.18
CA TRP A 129 -3.92 15.09 -2.03
C TRP A 129 -3.52 14.11 -0.91
N PHE A 130 -2.55 14.50 -0.08
CA PHE A 130 -2.16 13.75 1.12
C PHE A 130 -3.06 14.02 2.33
N LYS A 131 -3.91 15.06 2.28
CA LYS A 131 -4.67 15.58 3.43
C LYS A 131 -3.76 16.08 4.56
N ASP A 132 -2.64 16.67 4.16
CA ASP A 132 -1.69 17.35 5.05
C ASP A 132 -1.31 18.68 4.42
N ALA A 133 -1.64 19.80 5.09
CA ALA A 133 -1.53 21.13 4.49
C ALA A 133 -0.11 21.49 4.02
N ALA A 134 0.91 21.03 4.74
CA ALA A 134 2.30 21.27 4.39
C ALA A 134 2.73 20.43 3.17
N ALA A 135 2.42 19.13 3.17
CA ALA A 135 2.70 18.23 2.05
C ALA A 135 1.93 18.63 0.79
N ASP A 136 0.65 19.01 0.92
CA ASP A 136 -0.21 19.42 -0.20
C ASP A 136 0.31 20.71 -0.85
N SER A 137 0.76 21.69 -0.05
CA SER A 137 1.39 22.90 -0.57
C SER A 137 2.67 22.60 -1.35
N LEU A 138 3.50 21.68 -0.85
CA LEU A 138 4.72 21.24 -1.51
C LEU A 138 4.42 20.44 -2.80
N LEU A 139 3.41 19.57 -2.77
CA LEU A 139 2.97 18.78 -3.92
C LEU A 139 2.46 19.69 -5.04
N ALA A 140 1.62 20.67 -4.71
CA ALA A 140 1.10 21.65 -5.67
C ALA A 140 2.22 22.45 -6.33
N ARG A 141 3.17 22.95 -5.54
CA ARG A 141 4.34 23.66 -6.05
C ARG A 141 5.20 22.76 -6.94
N PHE A 142 5.48 21.54 -6.49
CA PHE A 142 6.29 20.58 -7.23
C PHE A 142 5.70 20.28 -8.61
N PHE A 143 4.41 20.00 -8.70
CA PHE A 143 3.74 19.73 -9.97
C PHE A 143 3.74 20.95 -10.90
N LYS A 144 3.48 22.15 -10.36
CA LYS A 144 3.57 23.39 -11.12
C LYS A 144 4.96 23.63 -11.72
N ASP A 145 6.01 23.30 -10.97
CA ASP A 145 7.40 23.57 -11.38
C ASP A 145 8.00 22.46 -12.27
N HIS A 146 7.45 21.23 -12.23
CA HIS A 146 8.11 20.06 -12.83
C HIS A 146 7.27 19.19 -13.76
N TYR A 147 5.93 19.24 -13.69
CA TYR A 147 5.05 18.44 -14.54
C TYR A 147 4.46 19.28 -15.69
N PRO A 148 4.82 19.00 -16.97
CA PRO A 148 4.51 19.91 -18.07
C PRO A 148 3.16 19.68 -18.75
N PHE A 149 2.40 18.65 -18.37
CA PHE A 149 1.15 18.26 -19.04
C PHE A 149 -0.09 18.54 -18.20
N GLY A 150 -1.27 18.22 -18.74
CA GLY A 150 -2.54 18.39 -18.05
C GLY A 150 -2.60 17.54 -16.78
N TYR A 151 -2.74 18.19 -15.62
CA TYR A 151 -3.01 17.53 -14.36
C TYR A 151 -4.10 18.26 -13.59
N GLY A 152 -4.56 17.64 -12.51
CA GLY A 152 -5.41 18.30 -11.54
C GLY A 152 -5.40 17.57 -10.22
N MET A 153 -5.48 18.34 -9.16
CA MET A 153 -5.43 17.82 -7.81
C MET A 153 -6.81 17.34 -7.38
N THR A 154 -6.88 16.22 -6.67
CA THR A 154 -8.13 15.49 -6.40
C THR A 154 -8.18 14.99 -4.96
N GLU A 155 -9.39 14.74 -4.46
CA GLU A 155 -9.56 14.15 -3.13
C GLU A 155 -9.01 12.71 -3.10
N PRO A 156 -8.24 12.32 -2.07
CA PRO A 156 -7.82 10.94 -1.93
C PRO A 156 -9.01 10.03 -1.68
N GLY A 157 -9.01 8.87 -2.33
CA GLY A 157 -10.10 7.90 -2.31
C GLY A 157 -11.24 8.18 -3.31
N THR A 158 -11.12 9.23 -4.15
CA THR A 158 -12.10 9.46 -5.23
C THR A 158 -12.20 8.23 -6.14
N SER A 159 -13.42 7.79 -6.43
CA SER A 159 -13.63 6.58 -7.21
C SER A 159 -13.09 6.73 -8.65
N PRO A 160 -12.60 5.66 -9.29
CA PRO A 160 -12.17 5.72 -10.69
C PRO A 160 -13.26 6.21 -11.65
N THR A 161 -14.53 5.96 -11.34
CA THR A 161 -15.67 6.44 -12.14
C THR A 161 -15.84 7.96 -12.03
N GLU A 162 -15.72 8.50 -10.83
CA GLU A 162 -15.82 9.94 -10.59
C GLU A 162 -14.63 10.70 -11.20
N LEU A 163 -13.41 10.19 -11.06
CA LEU A 163 -12.24 10.76 -11.72
C LEU A 163 -12.41 10.82 -13.25
N ARG A 164 -12.97 9.77 -13.85
CA ARG A 164 -13.26 9.75 -15.30
C ARG A 164 -14.34 10.75 -15.70
N ASN A 165 -15.40 10.89 -14.91
CA ASN A 165 -16.44 11.90 -15.16
C ASN A 165 -15.87 13.32 -15.11
N ASN A 166 -14.82 13.54 -14.31
CA ASN A 166 -14.08 14.80 -14.23
C ASN A 166 -13.00 14.97 -15.32
N GLY A 167 -12.93 14.04 -16.27
CA GLY A 167 -12.06 14.12 -17.46
C GLY A 167 -10.62 13.66 -17.24
N TYR A 168 -10.32 12.96 -16.14
CA TYR A 168 -9.03 12.30 -15.94
C TYR A 168 -9.02 10.90 -16.57
N GLN A 169 -7.90 10.54 -17.19
CA GLN A 169 -7.67 9.20 -17.74
C GLN A 169 -6.68 8.41 -16.89
N TYR A 170 -5.80 9.12 -16.18
CA TYR A 170 -4.78 8.54 -15.31
C TYR A 170 -4.93 9.05 -13.88
N VAL A 171 -4.47 8.25 -12.92
CA VAL A 171 -4.26 8.67 -11.54
C VAL A 171 -2.83 8.35 -11.14
N MET A 172 -2.20 9.27 -10.40
CA MET A 172 -0.93 9.00 -9.74
C MET A 172 -1.21 8.28 -8.43
N ALA A 173 -0.62 7.10 -8.28
CA ALA A 173 -0.69 6.31 -7.08
C ALA A 173 0.72 6.04 -6.54
N TYR A 174 0.79 5.56 -5.31
CA TYR A 174 2.05 5.16 -4.70
C TYR A 174 1.86 3.97 -3.78
N VAL A 175 2.96 3.25 -3.57
CA VAL A 175 3.10 2.37 -2.41
C VAL A 175 4.09 2.98 -1.42
N HIS A 176 3.79 2.87 -0.14
CA HIS A 176 4.66 3.22 0.98
C HIS A 176 4.76 2.03 1.95
N THR A 177 5.80 1.23 1.79
CA THR A 177 6.07 0.04 2.60
C THR A 177 7.54 -0.35 2.49
N GLU A 178 7.95 -1.43 3.16
CA GLU A 178 9.29 -2.00 3.02
C GLU A 178 9.60 -2.27 1.54
N GLY A 179 10.80 -1.92 1.08
CA GLY A 179 11.18 -2.04 -0.33
C GLY A 179 10.94 -3.43 -0.94
N ALA A 180 11.20 -4.50 -0.19
CA ALA A 180 10.92 -5.87 -0.64
C ALA A 180 9.42 -6.09 -0.92
N ILE A 181 8.55 -5.66 0.00
CA ILE A 181 7.09 -5.76 -0.14
C ILE A 181 6.60 -4.88 -1.31
N ALA A 182 7.16 -3.68 -1.48
CA ALA A 182 6.81 -2.79 -2.58
C ALA A 182 7.14 -3.41 -3.95
N ARG A 183 8.27 -4.13 -4.07
CA ARG A 183 8.64 -4.85 -5.30
C ARG A 183 7.67 -5.98 -5.61
N GLU A 184 7.32 -6.79 -4.60
CA GLU A 184 6.36 -7.88 -4.72
C GLU A 184 4.99 -7.36 -5.20
N LEU A 185 4.45 -6.35 -4.51
CA LEU A 185 3.17 -5.72 -4.85
C LEU A 185 3.11 -5.16 -6.27
N LEU A 186 4.22 -4.56 -6.74
CA LEU A 186 4.33 -3.97 -8.07
C LEU A 186 4.80 -4.98 -9.14
N GLY A 187 4.88 -6.27 -8.80
CA GLY A 187 5.22 -7.36 -9.73
C GLY A 187 6.63 -7.30 -10.28
N TYR A 188 7.58 -6.70 -9.55
CA TYR A 188 8.99 -6.80 -9.90
C TYR A 188 9.49 -8.23 -9.65
N PRO A 189 10.41 -8.75 -10.48
CA PRO A 189 10.97 -10.07 -10.27
C PRO A 189 11.66 -10.13 -8.90
N GLU A 190 11.38 -11.19 -8.15
CA GLU A 190 12.03 -11.44 -6.87
C GLU A 190 13.50 -11.79 -7.08
N VAL A 191 14.36 -11.19 -6.26
CA VAL A 191 15.77 -11.55 -6.20
C VAL A 191 15.99 -12.21 -4.84
N PRO A 192 16.26 -13.52 -4.79
CA PRO A 192 16.47 -14.22 -3.52
C PRO A 192 17.58 -13.56 -2.70
N ASN A 193 17.33 -13.37 -1.41
CA ASN A 193 18.29 -12.80 -0.44
C ASN A 193 18.77 -11.37 -0.76
N GLU A 194 17.98 -10.58 -1.48
CA GLU A 194 18.29 -9.17 -1.73
C GLU A 194 18.17 -8.35 -0.45
N SER A 195 19.31 -8.01 0.16
CA SER A 195 19.38 -7.24 1.41
C SER A 195 19.23 -5.74 1.20
N ALA A 196 19.49 -5.25 -0.02
CA ALA A 196 19.37 -3.85 -0.38
C ALA A 196 18.96 -3.68 -1.84
N LEU A 197 18.20 -2.62 -2.11
CA LEU A 197 17.67 -2.23 -3.41
C LEU A 197 18.43 -1.01 -3.93
N THR A 198 18.83 -1.07 -5.20
CA THR A 198 19.44 0.07 -5.88
C THR A 198 18.36 0.93 -6.53
N SER A 199 18.18 2.15 -6.05
CA SER A 199 17.26 3.13 -6.60
C SER A 199 17.96 4.18 -7.46
N VAL A 200 17.34 4.57 -8.56
CA VAL A 200 17.77 5.66 -9.43
C VAL A 200 17.17 6.97 -8.92
N THR A 201 18.03 7.91 -8.57
CA THR A 201 17.67 9.18 -7.95
C THR A 201 18.17 10.38 -8.73
N TYR A 202 17.57 11.54 -8.48
CA TYR A 202 17.90 12.80 -9.15
C TYR A 202 18.05 13.97 -8.14
N PRO A 203 18.97 13.90 -7.17
CA PRO A 203 19.11 14.92 -6.12
C PRO A 203 19.39 16.32 -6.70
N ASN A 204 20.17 16.41 -7.80
CA ASN A 204 20.56 17.65 -8.48
C ASN A 204 20.24 17.64 -9.99
N GLY A 205 19.27 16.84 -10.42
CA GLY A 205 18.93 16.69 -11.85
C GLY A 205 19.84 15.74 -12.65
N SER A 206 20.98 15.32 -12.07
CA SER A 206 21.81 14.24 -12.58
C SER A 206 21.37 12.88 -12.02
N VAL A 207 21.58 11.82 -12.80
CA VAL A 207 21.31 10.44 -12.40
C VAL A 207 22.32 10.00 -11.34
N GLU A 208 21.83 9.52 -10.20
CA GLU A 208 22.64 8.93 -9.13
C GLU A 208 22.01 7.63 -8.63
N LEU A 209 22.84 6.66 -8.23
CA LEU A 209 22.37 5.40 -7.65
C LEU A 209 22.42 5.49 -6.12
N LYS A 210 21.28 5.22 -5.48
CA LYS A 210 21.14 5.17 -4.02
C LYS A 210 20.79 3.75 -3.59
N THR A 211 21.62 3.16 -2.73
CA THR A 211 21.36 1.84 -2.14
C THR A 211 20.52 2.00 -0.87
N ILE A 212 19.35 1.34 -0.82
CA ILE A 212 18.41 1.39 0.30
C ILE A 212 18.18 -0.03 0.82
N PRO A 213 18.34 -0.34 2.12
CA PRO A 213 18.07 -1.68 2.64
C PRO A 213 16.64 -2.13 2.31
N ALA A 214 16.45 -3.40 1.93
CA ALA A 214 15.17 -3.91 1.43
C ALA A 214 14.03 -3.88 2.48
N THR A 215 14.38 -3.87 3.77
CA THR A 215 13.46 -3.73 4.90
C THR A 215 13.13 -2.27 5.25
N THR A 216 13.74 -1.30 4.58
CA THR A 216 13.47 0.12 4.85
C THR A 216 12.18 0.53 4.15
N PRO A 217 11.26 1.24 4.84
CA PRO A 217 10.11 1.84 4.20
C PRO A 217 10.50 2.84 3.11
N VAL A 218 9.91 2.70 1.93
CA VAL A 218 10.12 3.57 0.76
C VAL A 218 8.79 3.95 0.13
N TYR A 219 8.77 5.12 -0.50
CA TYR A 219 7.74 5.53 -1.44
C TYR A 219 8.13 5.12 -2.85
N LYS A 220 7.21 4.49 -3.59
CA LYS A 220 7.34 4.23 -5.03
C LYS A 220 6.07 4.69 -5.73
N PHE A 221 6.19 5.69 -6.60
CA PHE A 221 5.09 6.22 -7.39
C PHE A 221 4.92 5.44 -8.70
N TYR A 222 3.70 5.43 -9.21
CA TYR A 222 3.34 4.88 -10.51
C TYR A 222 2.09 5.58 -11.08
N PHE A 223 1.93 5.51 -12.40
CA PHE A 223 0.70 5.96 -13.05
C PHE A 223 -0.21 4.77 -13.32
N LYS A 224 -1.50 4.95 -13.02
CA LYS A 224 -2.54 3.95 -13.26
C LYS A 224 -3.56 4.50 -14.25
N HIS A 225 -3.81 3.78 -15.34
CA HIS A 225 -4.86 4.11 -16.29
C HIS A 225 -6.21 3.70 -15.72
N LEU A 226 -7.14 4.65 -15.62
CA LEU A 226 -8.40 4.48 -14.90
C LEU A 226 -9.38 3.50 -15.57
N VAL A 227 -9.30 3.34 -16.89
CA VAL A 227 -10.22 2.44 -17.63
C VAL A 227 -9.70 1.02 -17.69
N SER A 228 -8.44 0.82 -18.07
CA SER A 228 -7.88 -0.52 -18.26
C SER A 228 -7.25 -1.11 -17.00
N GLY A 229 -7.01 -0.30 -15.97
CA GLY A 229 -6.26 -0.72 -14.79
C GLY A 229 -4.78 -0.97 -15.07
N ASN A 230 -4.26 -0.58 -16.24
CA ASN A 230 -2.83 -0.70 -16.55
C ASN A 230 -2.01 0.17 -15.62
N VAL A 231 -0.85 -0.34 -15.20
CA VAL A 231 0.10 0.34 -14.33
C VAL A 231 1.41 0.56 -15.07
N TYR A 232 1.92 1.78 -15.00
CA TYR A 232 3.14 2.24 -15.66
C TYR A 232 4.15 2.64 -14.59
N LEU A 233 5.20 1.83 -14.45
CA LEU A 233 6.18 1.94 -13.37
C LEU A 233 7.41 2.78 -13.75
N GLY A 234 7.67 2.89 -15.06
CA GLY A 234 8.94 3.38 -15.61
C GLY A 234 10.01 2.29 -15.71
N THR A 235 11.04 2.54 -16.51
CA THR A 235 12.13 1.58 -16.78
C THR A 235 13.09 1.34 -15.62
N LYS A 236 12.99 2.14 -14.54
CA LYS A 236 13.92 2.11 -13.40
C LYS A 236 13.17 2.01 -12.08
N TRP A 237 13.79 1.35 -11.11
CA TRP A 237 13.39 1.46 -9.71
C TRP A 237 13.87 2.82 -9.19
N ASP A 238 12.93 3.70 -8.82
CA ASP A 238 13.12 5.12 -8.52
C ASP A 238 12.57 5.49 -7.12
N ALA A 239 12.39 4.47 -6.25
CA ALA A 239 11.84 4.62 -4.91
C ALA A 239 12.78 5.40 -3.97
N ASP A 240 12.23 6.07 -2.96
CA ASP A 240 13.03 6.79 -1.96
C ASP A 240 12.37 6.72 -0.58
N THR A 241 13.14 6.96 0.48
CA THR A 241 12.65 6.97 1.86
C THR A 241 11.79 8.20 2.17
N THR A 242 11.77 9.19 1.28
CA THR A 242 10.90 10.38 1.39
C THR A 242 9.96 10.45 0.19
N TRP A 243 8.70 10.84 0.43
CA TRP A 243 7.70 10.95 -0.64
C TRP A 243 8.13 11.95 -1.72
N LEU A 244 8.71 13.09 -1.33
CA LEU A 244 9.14 14.12 -2.27
C LEU A 244 10.36 13.67 -3.09
N GLY A 245 11.28 12.92 -2.48
CA GLY A 245 12.41 12.31 -3.19
C GLY A 245 11.93 11.31 -4.23
N ALA A 246 11.06 10.38 -3.83
CA ALA A 246 10.49 9.38 -4.74
C ALA A 246 9.67 10.02 -5.87
N LEU A 247 8.84 11.02 -5.57
CA LEU A 247 8.09 11.77 -6.57
C LEU A 247 9.00 12.48 -7.57
N ARG A 248 10.06 13.13 -7.06
CA ARG A 248 11.07 13.77 -7.92
C ARG A 248 11.71 12.77 -8.85
N ASN A 249 12.13 11.62 -8.32
CA ASN A 249 12.76 10.59 -9.12
C ASN A 249 11.80 10.07 -10.20
N HIS A 250 10.54 9.86 -9.83
CA HIS A 250 9.50 9.40 -10.76
C HIS A 250 9.23 10.37 -11.90
N ILE A 251 9.01 11.65 -11.59
CA ILE A 251 8.74 12.67 -12.63
C ILE A 251 9.99 12.94 -13.48
N LYS A 252 11.19 12.93 -12.90
CA LYS A 252 12.44 13.07 -13.67
C LYS A 252 12.70 11.86 -14.57
N GLY A 253 12.44 10.64 -14.09
CA GLY A 253 12.48 9.42 -14.88
C GLY A 253 11.50 9.47 -16.05
N PHE A 254 10.26 9.89 -15.79
CA PHE A 254 9.22 10.11 -16.80
C PHE A 254 9.69 11.09 -17.90
N LYS A 255 10.23 12.25 -17.50
CA LYS A 255 10.75 13.24 -18.43
C LYS A 255 11.92 12.71 -19.26
N ALA A 256 12.87 12.03 -18.62
CA ALA A 256 14.05 11.48 -19.29
C ALA A 256 13.67 10.40 -20.31
N GLU A 257 12.79 9.47 -19.93
CA GLU A 257 12.37 8.35 -20.79
C GLU A 257 11.57 8.83 -22.01
N LEU A 258 10.64 9.76 -21.82
CA LEU A 258 9.80 10.29 -22.90
C LEU A 258 10.41 11.49 -23.65
N LYS A 259 11.67 11.82 -23.35
CA LYS A 259 12.45 12.93 -23.94
C LYS A 259 11.73 14.26 -23.85
N ILE A 260 11.20 14.57 -22.67
CA ILE A 260 10.47 15.79 -22.37
C ILE A 260 11.46 16.80 -21.77
N PRO A 261 11.55 18.03 -22.32
CA PRO A 261 12.44 19.08 -21.80
C PRO A 261 12.09 19.46 -20.36
#